data_AF-A0A9W7YMY4-F1
#
_entry.id   AF-A0A9W7YMY4-F1
#
_cell.length_a   1.000
_cell.length_b   1.000
_cell.length_c   1.000
_cell.angle_alpha   90.00
_cell.angle_beta   90.00
_cell.angle_gamma   90.00
#
_symmetry.space_group_name_H-M   'P 1'
#
loop_
_entity.id
_entity.type
_entity.pdbx_description
1 polymer ?
#
loop_
_entity_poly.entity_id
_entity_poly.type
_entity_poly.pdbx_seq_one_letter_code
_entity_poly.pdbx_strand_id
1 'polypeptide(L)'
;MYYVNDGVYGSFNCIMFDHQHPQPRVLVRNGRLHDPHCAAPLHESSVWGPTCDSIDCVVPEGALPELQIGDWLAFDGMGAYTICAASRFNGFNISEVVYVDSEHIQ
;
A
#
# COMPACT_ATOMS: atom_id res chain seq x y z
N MET A 1 -5.89 8.23 9.88
CA MET A 1 -6.08 6.79 9.58
C MET A 1 -6.58 6.68 8.16
N TYR A 2 -5.98 5.80 7.37
CA TYR A 2 -6.35 5.55 5.97
C TYR A 2 -6.56 4.05 5.77
N TYR A 3 -7.59 3.68 5.02
CA TYR A 3 -7.87 2.29 4.65
C TYR A 3 -7.56 2.11 3.17
N VAL A 4 -6.76 1.09 2.86
CA VAL A 4 -6.39 0.71 1.49
C VAL A 4 -7.07 -0.60 1.11
N ASN A 5 -7.05 -0.92 -0.18
CA ASN A 5 -7.78 -2.06 -0.76
C ASN A 5 -6.99 -3.38 -0.76
N ASP A 6 -5.84 -3.43 -0.10
CA ASP A 6 -5.04 -4.64 0.12
C ASP A 6 -4.42 -4.59 1.53
N GLY A 7 -4.15 -5.74 2.14
CA GLY A 7 -3.83 -5.83 3.57
C GLY A 7 -2.97 -7.04 3.93
N VAL A 8 -2.84 -7.31 5.23
CA VAL A 8 -1.99 -8.39 5.77
C VAL A 8 -2.46 -9.78 5.33
N TYR A 9 -3.73 -9.92 4.97
CA TYR A 9 -4.29 -11.15 4.43
C TYR A 9 -4.04 -11.32 2.92
N GLY A 10 -3.61 -10.25 2.23
CA GLY A 10 -3.31 -10.19 0.81
C GLY A 10 -1.81 -10.01 0.57
N SER A 11 -1.41 -8.95 -0.12
CA SER A 11 0.00 -8.73 -0.50
C SER A 11 0.91 -8.39 0.68
N PHE A 12 0.35 -7.90 1.80
CA PHE A 12 1.12 -7.48 2.97
C PHE A 12 1.29 -8.57 4.03
N ASN A 13 1.01 -9.83 3.69
CA ASN A 13 1.29 -10.97 4.59
C ASN A 13 2.78 -11.09 4.95
N CYS A 14 3.68 -10.52 4.14
CA CYS A 14 5.10 -10.39 4.42
C CYS A 14 5.41 -9.67 5.74
N ILE A 15 4.50 -8.83 6.25
CA ILE A 15 4.63 -8.22 7.59
C ILE A 15 4.62 -9.31 8.66
N MET A 16 3.72 -10.29 8.53
CA MET A 16 3.50 -11.35 9.52
C MET A 16 4.49 -12.50 9.38
N PHE A 17 4.80 -12.91 8.15
CA PHE A 17 5.57 -14.12 7.90
C PHE A 17 7.04 -13.87 7.57
N ASP A 18 7.36 -12.70 7.02
CA ASP A 18 8.71 -12.35 6.57
C ASP A 18 9.30 -11.15 7.34
N HIS A 19 8.54 -10.59 8.30
CA HIS A 19 8.95 -9.48 9.16
C HIS A 19 9.35 -8.22 8.38
N GLN A 20 8.74 -8.00 7.22
CA GLN A 20 9.00 -6.82 6.41
C GLN A 20 8.33 -5.58 6.99
N HIS A 21 8.90 -4.41 6.69
CA HIS A 21 8.37 -3.10 7.08
C HIS A 21 8.10 -2.21 5.86
N PRO A 22 7.04 -2.49 5.08
CA PRO A 22 6.69 -1.72 3.89
C PRO A 22 6.53 -0.22 4.20
N GLN A 23 7.11 0.63 3.37
CA GLN A 23 7.04 2.08 3.54
C GLN A 23 6.08 2.69 2.51
N PRO A 24 5.05 3.44 2.95
CA PRO A 24 4.10 4.05 2.03
C PRO A 24 4.73 5.26 1.33
N ARG A 25 4.61 5.33 0.01
CA ARG A 25 4.96 6.51 -0.80
C ARG A 25 3.71 7.03 -1.50
N VAL A 26 3.46 8.33 -1.42
CA VAL A 26 2.34 8.93 -2.16
C VAL A 26 2.65 8.89 -3.65
N LEU A 27 1.78 8.22 -4.42
CA LEU A 27 1.90 8.10 -5.87
C LEU A 27 0.98 9.09 -6.59
N VAL A 28 -0.28 9.16 -6.17
CA VAL A 28 -1.28 10.08 -6.71
C VAL A 28 -1.92 10.84 -5.56
N ARG A 29 -2.00 12.17 -5.68
CA ARG A 29 -2.68 13.05 -4.74
C ARG A 29 -3.54 14.06 -5.50
N ASN A 30 -4.81 14.21 -5.11
CA ASN A 30 -5.79 15.06 -5.78
C ASN A 30 -5.90 14.76 -7.28
N GLY A 31 -5.88 13.46 -7.64
CA GLY A 31 -6.03 12.98 -9.02
C GLY A 31 -4.83 13.28 -9.95
N ARG A 32 -3.67 13.66 -9.40
CA ARG A 32 -2.43 13.90 -10.16
C ARG A 32 -1.27 13.12 -9.55
N LEU A 33 -0.31 12.73 -10.38
CA LEU A 33 0.95 12.18 -9.88
C LEU A 33 1.56 13.15 -8.87
N HIS A 34 1.92 12.62 -7.71
CA HIS A 34 2.45 13.43 -6.62
C HIS A 34 3.90 13.79 -6.91
N ASP A 35 4.22 15.09 -6.83
CA ASP A 35 5.59 15.59 -6.84
C ASP A 35 6.15 15.52 -5.40
N PRO A 36 7.18 14.69 -5.14
CA PRO A 36 7.80 14.58 -3.82
C PRO A 36 8.43 15.88 -3.32
N HIS A 37 8.75 16.82 -4.22
CA HIS A 37 9.32 18.12 -3.87
C HIS A 37 8.25 19.16 -3.49
N CYS A 38 6.98 18.86 -3.72
CA CYS A 38 5.88 19.73 -3.31
C CYS A 38 5.71 19.64 -1.80
N ALA A 39 6.14 20.69 -1.09
CA ALA A 39 6.01 20.78 0.36
C ALA A 39 4.52 20.74 0.75
N ALA A 40 4.15 19.73 1.53
CA ALA A 40 2.86 19.61 2.17
C ALA A 40 3.04 19.30 3.66
N PRO A 41 2.19 19.83 4.55
CA PRO A 41 2.19 19.43 5.95
C PRO A 41 2.01 17.92 6.06
N LEU A 42 2.86 17.28 6.87
CA LEU A 42 2.75 15.87 7.19
C LEU A 42 1.98 15.71 8.51
N HIS A 43 1.20 14.65 8.58
CA HIS A 43 0.40 14.28 9.74
C HIS A 43 0.71 12.84 10.15
N GLU A 44 0.77 12.59 11.45
CA GLU A 44 0.82 11.25 11.99
C GLU A 44 -0.41 10.46 11.52
N SER A 45 -0.14 9.34 10.87
CA SER A 45 -1.12 8.55 10.14
C SER A 45 -0.84 7.08 10.33
N SER A 46 -1.89 6.28 10.22
CA SER A 46 -1.81 4.83 10.13
C SER A 46 -2.55 4.34 8.89
N VAL A 47 -2.05 3.28 8.28
CA VAL A 47 -2.58 2.66 7.05
C VAL A 47 -3.04 1.24 7.36
N TRP A 48 -4.28 0.94 7.01
CA TRP A 48 -4.98 -0.30 7.35
C TRP A 48 -5.43 -1.00 6.09
N GLY A 49 -5.46 -2.33 6.11
CA GLY A 49 -6.05 -3.11 5.05
C GLY A 49 -7.59 -3.07 5.09
N PRO A 50 -8.25 -3.77 4.16
CA PRO A 50 -9.69 -3.66 3.94
C PRO A 50 -10.52 -4.55 4.86
N THR A 51 -9.90 -5.38 5.71
CA THR A 51 -10.63 -6.38 6.50
C THR A 51 -11.19 -5.80 7.81
N CYS A 52 -12.07 -6.56 8.45
CA CYS A 52 -12.63 -6.20 9.76
C CYS A 52 -11.72 -6.62 10.94
N ASP A 53 -10.58 -7.23 10.64
CA ASP A 53 -9.67 -7.73 11.67
C ASP A 53 -8.70 -6.62 12.10
N SER A 54 -8.53 -6.46 13.42
CA SER A 54 -7.67 -5.41 13.97
C SER A 54 -6.18 -5.67 13.75
N ILE A 55 -5.78 -6.87 13.32
CA ILE A 55 -4.39 -7.13 12.93
C ILE A 55 -4.08 -6.68 11.50
N ASP A 56 -5.09 -6.29 10.71
CA ASP A 56 -4.94 -5.83 9.33
C ASP A 56 -4.43 -4.38 9.25
N CYS A 57 -3.27 -4.17 9.86
CA CYS A 57 -2.56 -2.91 9.94
C CYS A 57 -1.28 -3.00 9.12
N VAL A 58 -1.19 -2.22 8.04
CA VAL A 58 -0.05 -2.22 7.12
C VAL A 58 1.05 -1.29 7.62
N VAL A 59 0.65 -0.11 8.11
CA VAL A 59 1.58 0.90 8.67
C VAL A 59 0.95 1.43 9.96
N PRO A 60 1.41 1.00 11.14
CA PRO A 60 0.84 1.47 12.40
C PRO A 60 1.13 2.94 12.67
N GLU A 61 2.32 3.42 12.27
CA GLU A 61 2.77 4.80 12.44
C GLU A 61 3.54 5.25 11.19
N GLY A 62 3.10 6.35 10.58
CA GLY A 62 3.74 6.95 9.42
C GLY A 62 3.40 8.43 9.30
N ALA A 63 4.23 9.17 8.57
CA ALA A 63 4.01 10.59 8.29
C ALA A 63 3.57 10.75 6.84
N LEU A 64 2.30 11.09 6.64
CA LEU A 64 1.71 11.28 5.32
C LEU A 64 1.10 12.68 5.21
N PRO A 65 1.12 13.30 4.03
CA PRO A 65 0.31 14.48 3.81
C PRO A 65 -1.17 14.10 3.86
N GLU A 66 -2.06 15.08 4.00
CA GLU A 66 -3.50 14.81 3.94
C GLU A 66 -3.89 14.21 2.58
N LEU A 67 -4.42 12.99 2.61
CA LEU A 67 -4.92 12.22 1.45
C LEU A 67 -6.44 12.18 1.44
N GLN A 68 -7.01 12.04 0.24
CA GLN A 68 -8.44 11.89 -0.01
C GLN A 68 -8.77 10.49 -0.53
N ILE A 69 -10.05 10.11 -0.46
CA ILE A 69 -10.52 8.85 -1.07
C ILE A 69 -10.22 8.90 -2.58
N GLY A 70 -9.55 7.87 -3.08
CA GLY A 70 -9.11 7.76 -4.48
C GLY A 70 -7.67 8.20 -4.74
N ASP A 71 -6.98 8.78 -3.76
CA ASP A 71 -5.53 8.95 -3.81
C ASP A 71 -4.82 7.60 -3.70
N TRP A 72 -3.60 7.53 -4.23
CA TRP A 72 -2.85 6.27 -4.34
C TRP A 72 -1.59 6.31 -3.50
N LEU A 73 -1.39 5.25 -2.73
CA LEU A 73 -0.12 4.89 -2.11
C LEU A 73 0.57 3.82 -2.94
N ALA A 74 1.88 3.93 -3.07
CA ALA A 74 2.76 2.92 -3.63
C ALA A 74 3.64 2.34 -2.51
N PHE A 75 3.95 1.05 -2.65
CA PHE A 75 4.87 0.33 -1.77
C PHE A 75 5.91 -0.35 -2.66
N ASP A 76 7.14 0.15 -2.58
CA ASP A 76 8.24 -0.39 -3.35
C ASP A 76 8.82 -1.65 -2.66
N GLY A 77 9.54 -2.51 -3.39
CA GLY A 77 10.15 -3.72 -2.81
C GLY A 77 9.18 -4.89 -2.55
N MET A 78 7.96 -4.84 -3.06
CA MET A 78 6.90 -5.84 -2.81
C MET A 78 6.97 -7.11 -3.68
N GLY A 79 8.16 -7.54 -4.11
CA GLY A 79 8.32 -8.65 -5.06
C GLY A 79 8.46 -10.04 -4.44
N ALA A 80 9.05 -10.15 -3.24
CA ALA A 80 9.33 -11.43 -2.58
C ALA A 80 8.38 -11.66 -1.40
N TYR A 81 7.88 -12.89 -1.27
CA TYR A 81 7.03 -13.31 -0.13
C TYR A 81 5.77 -12.46 0.10
N THR A 82 5.24 -11.86 -0.97
CA THR A 82 4.01 -11.06 -0.97
C THR A 82 2.86 -11.86 -1.56
N ILE A 83 2.56 -11.69 -2.85
CA ILE A 83 1.40 -12.29 -3.52
C ILE A 83 1.35 -13.83 -3.43
N CYS A 84 2.50 -14.50 -3.31
CA CYS A 84 2.58 -15.95 -3.26
C CYS A 84 1.90 -16.58 -2.04
N ALA A 85 1.73 -15.83 -0.96
CA ALA A 85 1.06 -16.27 0.27
C ALA A 85 -0.24 -15.50 0.55
N ALA A 86 -0.75 -14.75 -0.44
CA ALA A 86 -2.00 -14.01 -0.32
C ALA A 86 -3.21 -14.96 -0.24
N SER A 87 -4.18 -14.59 0.58
CA SER A 87 -5.45 -15.30 0.76
C SER A 87 -6.63 -14.46 0.26
N ARG A 88 -7.81 -15.09 0.17
CA ARG A 88 -9.08 -14.41 -0.15
C ARG A 88 -9.95 -14.20 1.08
N PHE A 89 -9.33 -13.94 2.23
CA PHE A 89 -10.04 -13.66 3.48
C PHE A 89 -11.00 -12.45 3.29
N ASN A 90 -12.16 -12.48 3.94
CA ASN A 90 -13.28 -11.54 3.74
C ASN A 90 -13.77 -11.39 2.28
N GLY A 91 -13.39 -12.29 1.37
CA GLY A 91 -13.84 -12.27 -0.03
C GLY A 91 -13.10 -11.26 -0.92
N PHE A 92 -12.03 -10.62 -0.43
CA PHE A 92 -11.20 -9.74 -1.25
C PHE A 92 -10.39 -10.54 -2.28
N ASN A 93 -10.25 -9.98 -3.49
CA ASN A 93 -9.45 -10.60 -4.54
C ASN A 93 -7.96 -10.34 -4.31
N ILE A 94 -7.13 -11.26 -4.78
CA ILE A 94 -5.68 -11.07 -4.84
C ILE A 94 -5.38 -9.99 -5.90
N SER A 95 -4.46 -9.08 -5.57
CA SER A 95 -4.04 -7.98 -6.44
C SER A 95 -3.56 -8.47 -7.82
N GLU A 96 -3.95 -7.75 -8.87
CA GLU A 96 -3.55 -8.05 -10.24
C GLU A 96 -2.08 -7.70 -10.48
N VAL A 97 -1.36 -8.56 -11.22
CA VAL A 97 0.02 -8.32 -11.63
C VAL A 97 0.06 -7.95 -13.10
N VAL A 98 0.40 -6.70 -13.38
CA VAL A 98 0.63 -6.18 -14.73
C VAL A 98 2.14 -6.14 -14.98
N TYR A 99 2.61 -6.96 -15.91
CA TYR A 99 4.01 -6.96 -16.32
C TYR A 99 4.28 -5.81 -17.30
N VAL A 100 5.35 -5.07 -17.05
CA VAL A 100 5.84 -3.99 -17.92
C VAL A 100 7.26 -4.31 -18.35
N ASP A 101 7.57 -4.00 -19.60
CA ASP A 101 8.92 -4.14 -20.15
C ASP A 101 9.58 -2.77 -20.19
N SER A 102 10.67 -2.61 -19.43
CA SER A 102 11.40 -1.34 -19.36
C SER A 102 12.05 -0.94 -20.68
N GLU A 103 12.28 -1.87 -21.61
CA GLU A 103 12.85 -1.57 -22.92
C GLU A 103 11.84 -0.90 -23.87
N HIS A 104 10.55 -0.92 -23.54
CA HIS A 104 9.47 -0.43 -24.43
C HIS A 104 8.63 0.70 -23.81
N ILE A 105 9.07 1.26 -22.67
CA ILE A 105 8.50 2.48 -22.08
C ILE A 105 9.19 3.68 -22.74
N GLN A 106 8.58 4.24 -23.79
CA GLN A 106 8.96 5.53 -24.39
C GLN A 106 8.27 6.71 -23.71
#